data_AF-K2D9H7-F1
#
_entry.id   AF-K2D9H7-F1
#
_cell.length_a   1.000
_cell.length_b   1.000
_cell.length_c   1.000
_cell.angle_alpha   90.00
_cell.angle_beta   90.00
_cell.angle_gamma   90.00
#
_symmetry.space_group_name_H-M   'P 1'
#
loop_
_entity.id
_entity.type
_entity.pdbx_description
1 polymer ?
#
loop_
_entity_poly.entity_id
_entity_poly.type
_entity_poly.pdbx_seq_one_letter_code
_entity_poly.pdbx_strand_id
1 'polypeptide(L)'
;MRKKQQTAVQYVAEKKDSTYFDLVTKHLVEMETYIFVSSLMLRDALKVSERENFAERYILDAVPEFDRSYAIVMSGDVTLIDNYRELIDY
;
A
#
# COMPACT_ATOMS: atom_id res chain seq x y z
N MET A 1 0.61 6.26 -8.39
CA MET A 1 0.33 5.05 -7.60
C MET A 1 0.74 3.76 -8.32
N ARG A 2 0.18 3.38 -9.48
CA ARG A 2 0.44 2.06 -10.12
C ARG A 2 1.92 1.68 -10.33
N LYS A 3 2.74 2.56 -10.90
CA LYS A 3 4.17 2.28 -11.10
C LYS A 3 4.91 2.02 -9.78
N LYS A 4 4.65 2.84 -8.76
CA LYS A 4 5.21 2.67 -7.41
C LYS A 4 4.82 1.32 -6.80
N GLN A 5 3.56 0.91 -6.96
CA GLN A 5 3.10 -0.39 -6.46
C GLN A 5 3.85 -1.55 -7.12
N GLN A 6 4.05 -1.51 -8.45
CA GLN A 6 4.84 -2.53 -9.15
C GLN A 6 6.28 -2.59 -8.66
N THR A 7 6.91 -1.43 -8.43
CA THR A 7 8.24 -1.34 -7.84
C THR A 7 8.29 -1.94 -6.43
N ALA A 8 7.29 -1.67 -5.58
CA ALA A 8 7.22 -2.23 -4.23
C ALA A 8 7.06 -3.76 -4.25
N VAL A 9 6.18 -4.29 -5.09
CA VAL A 9 6.02 -5.74 -5.26
C VAL A 9 7.31 -6.40 -5.75
N GLN A 10 7.98 -5.78 -6.73
CA GLN A 10 9.26 -6.28 -7.24
C GLN A 10 10.35 -6.25 -6.15
N TYR A 11 10.46 -5.16 -5.40
CA TYR A 11 11.42 -5.02 -4.30
C TYR A 11 11.27 -6.15 -3.26
N VAL A 12 10.03 -6.44 -2.83
CA VAL A 12 9.79 -7.51 -1.85
C VAL A 12 10.07 -8.89 -2.45
N ALA A 13 9.68 -9.12 -3.71
CA ALA A 13 9.93 -10.39 -4.40
C ALA A 13 11.43 -10.67 -4.59
N GLU A 14 12.24 -9.64 -4.87
CA GLU A 14 13.69 -9.75 -5.02
C GLU A 14 14.41 -9.99 -3.69
N LYS A 15 13.86 -9.52 -2.56
CA LYS A 15 14.45 -9.68 -1.23
C LYS A 15 14.42 -11.14 -0.74
N LYS A 16 13.51 -11.98 -1.26
CA LYS A 16 13.38 -13.42 -0.93
C LYS A 16 13.34 -13.75 0.57
N ASP A 17 12.88 -12.82 1.39
CA ASP A 17 12.71 -12.97 2.83
C ASP A 17 11.23 -13.17 3.15
N SER A 18 10.87 -14.38 3.57
CA SER A 18 9.48 -14.73 3.90
C SER A 18 8.94 -13.93 5.08
N THR A 19 9.78 -13.62 6.07
CA THR A 19 9.35 -12.89 7.28
C THR A 19 9.06 -11.43 6.94
N TYR A 20 9.93 -10.83 6.13
CA TYR A 20 9.71 -9.48 5.63
C TYR A 20 8.49 -9.42 4.71
N PHE A 21 8.31 -10.41 3.84
CA PHE A 21 7.12 -10.52 3.00
C PHE A 21 5.84 -10.53 3.84
N ASP A 22 5.77 -11.35 4.89
CA ASP A 22 4.60 -11.41 5.77
C ASP A 22 4.36 -10.08 6.49
N LEU A 23 5.43 -9.42 6.97
CA LEU A 23 5.35 -8.12 7.63
C LEU A 23 4.73 -7.04 6.72
N VAL A 24 5.16 -6.98 5.46
CA VAL A 24 4.77 -5.91 4.52
C VAL A 24 3.56 -6.25 3.66
N THR A 25 3.06 -7.50 3.70
CA THR A 25 1.95 -7.97 2.85
C THR A 25 0.70 -7.11 3.02
N LYS A 26 0.35 -6.73 4.26
CA LYS A 26 -0.80 -5.86 4.52
C LYS A 26 -0.70 -4.54 3.74
N HIS A 27 0.48 -3.90 3.76
CA HIS A 27 0.71 -2.65 3.05
C HIS A 27 0.63 -2.83 1.53
N LEU A 28 1.17 -3.93 0.99
CA LEU A 28 1.06 -4.22 -0.44
C LEU A 28 -0.41 -4.37 -0.88
N VAL A 29 -1.24 -5.04 -0.08
CA VAL A 29 -2.67 -5.23 -0.37
C VAL A 29 -3.43 -3.91 -0.25
N GLU A 30 -3.18 -3.11 0.78
CA GLU A 30 -3.81 -1.79 0.96
C GLU A 30 -3.48 -0.85 -0.22
N MET A 31 -2.21 -0.81 -0.63
CA MET A 31 -1.76 -0.01 -1.77
C MET A 31 -2.47 -0.40 -3.08
N GLU A 32 -2.64 -1.70 -3.35
CA GLU A 32 -3.39 -2.17 -4.52
C GLU A 32 -4.88 -1.84 -4.40
N THR A 33 -5.45 -1.94 -3.21
CA THR A 33 -6.85 -1.60 -2.93
C THR A 33 -7.14 -0.14 -3.26
N TYR A 34 -6.26 0.79 -2.85
CA TYR A 34 -6.40 2.20 -3.21
C TYR A 34 -6.43 2.41 -4.73
N ILE A 35 -5.52 1.75 -5.47
CA ILE A 35 -5.47 1.83 -6.94
C ILE A 35 -6.75 1.27 -7.56
N PHE A 36 -7.19 0.10 -7.11
CA PHE A 36 -8.34 -0.58 -7.67
C PHE A 36 -9.64 0.18 -7.44
N VAL A 37 -9.89 0.60 -6.20
CA VAL A 37 -11.10 1.37 -5.85
C VAL A 37 -11.10 2.72 -6.56
N SER A 38 -9.98 3.43 -6.60
CA SER A 38 -9.87 4.69 -7.34
C SER A 38 -10.22 4.50 -8.82
N SER A 39 -9.76 3.40 -9.43
CA SER A 39 -10.05 3.09 -10.83
C SER A 39 -11.53 2.81 -11.07
N LEU A 40 -12.19 2.10 -10.14
CA LEU A 40 -13.64 1.87 -10.19
C LEU A 40 -14.44 3.16 -10.04
N MET A 41 -14.04 4.03 -9.11
CA MET A 41 -14.70 5.32 -8.88
C MET A 41 -14.57 6.24 -10.09
N LEU A 42 -13.37 6.31 -10.71
CA LEU A 42 -13.17 7.07 -11.95
C LEU A 42 -14.00 6.50 -13.11
N ARG A 43 -14.06 5.17 -13.26
CA ARG A 43 -14.90 4.52 -14.27
C ARG A 43 -16.37 4.89 -14.11
N ASP A 44 -16.84 4.98 -12.87
CA ASP A 44 -18.23 5.34 -12.58
C ASP A 44 -18.47 6.86 -12.77
N ALA A 45 -17.51 7.70 -12.42
CA ALA A 45 -17.55 9.15 -12.63
C ALA A 45 -17.61 9.52 -14.12
N LEU A 46 -16.97 8.75 -15.01
CA LEU A 46 -17.09 8.92 -16.46
C LEU A 46 -18.53 8.81 -16.98
N LYS A 47 -19.43 8.16 -16.23
CA LYS A 47 -20.83 7.98 -16.60
C LYS A 47 -21.77 8.96 -15.88
N VAL A 48 -21.37 9.45 -14.71
CA VAL A 48 -22.20 10.28 -13.82
C VAL A 48 -21.33 11.38 -13.24
N SER A 49 -21.48 12.61 -13.72
CA SER A 49 -20.67 13.76 -13.33
C SER A 49 -20.73 14.08 -11.82
N GLU A 50 -21.88 13.82 -11.19
CA GLU A 50 -22.04 14.00 -9.73
C GLU A 50 -21.08 13.12 -8.91
N ARG A 51 -20.57 12.02 -9.49
CA ARG A 51 -19.62 11.12 -8.83
C ARG A 51 -18.17 11.58 -8.91
N GLU A 52 -17.87 12.60 -9.73
CA GLU A 52 -16.52 13.14 -9.86
C GLU A 52 -15.98 13.66 -8.53
N ASN A 53 -16.80 14.42 -7.78
CA ASN A 53 -16.41 14.96 -6.47
C ASN A 53 -16.07 13.86 -5.45
N PHE A 54 -16.82 12.74 -5.47
CA PHE A 54 -16.53 11.61 -4.58
C PHE A 54 -15.25 10.89 -4.97
N ALA A 55 -15.02 10.68 -6.27
CA ALA A 55 -13.81 10.07 -6.77
C ALA A 55 -12.58 10.93 -6.47
N GLU A 56 -12.67 12.24 -6.70
CA GLU A 56 -11.59 13.19 -6.40
C GLU A 56 -11.24 13.17 -4.92
N ARG A 57 -12.23 13.34 -4.03
CA ARG A 57 -11.99 13.31 -2.58
C ARG A 57 -11.33 12.00 -2.15
N TYR A 58 -11.87 10.86 -2.56
CA TYR A 58 -11.31 9.55 -2.21
C TYR A 58 -9.86 9.41 -2.67
N ILE A 59 -9.56 9.80 -3.92
CA ILE A 59 -8.21 9.70 -4.47
C ILE A 59 -7.25 10.61 -3.70
N LEU A 60 -7.66 11.84 -3.40
CA LEU A 60 -6.83 12.79 -2.64
C LEU A 60 -6.52 12.29 -1.23
N ASP A 61 -7.48 11.65 -0.57
CA ASP A 61 -7.30 11.06 0.76
C ASP A 61 -6.46 9.76 0.70
N ALA A 62 -6.57 8.98 -0.39
CA ALA A 62 -5.83 7.73 -0.57
C ALA A 62 -4.34 7.93 -0.92
N VAL A 63 -3.97 9.02 -1.59
CA VAL A 63 -2.58 9.32 -1.98
C VAL A 63 -1.60 9.34 -0.79
N PRO A 64 -1.84 10.10 0.30
CA PRO A 64 -0.92 10.12 1.43
C PRO A 64 -0.85 8.76 2.15
N GLU A 65 -1.95 8.03 2.24
CA GLU A 65 -2.00 6.68 2.82
C GLU A 65 -1.18 5.67 1.99
N PHE A 66 -1.29 5.78 0.66
CA PHE A 66 -0.48 5.01 -0.29
C PHE A 66 1.00 5.33 -0.12
N ASP A 67 1.37 6.61 -0.06
CA ASP A 67 2.77 7.02 0.03
C ASP A 67 3.40 6.63 1.37
N ARG A 68 2.63 6.68 2.48
CA ARG A 68 3.07 6.15 3.78
C ARG A 68 3.34 4.66 3.70
N SER A 69 2.40 3.89 3.15
CA SER A 69 2.54 2.44 3.00
C SER A 69 3.72 2.07 2.10
N TYR A 70 3.90 2.81 1.00
CA TYR A 70 5.05 2.66 0.10
C TYR A 70 6.37 2.88 0.85
N ALA A 71 6.46 3.95 1.66
CA ALA A 71 7.66 4.23 2.44
C ALA A 71 7.99 3.10 3.42
N ILE A 72 6.98 2.51 4.07
CA ILE A 72 7.17 1.34 4.96
C ILE A 72 7.73 0.16 4.17
N VAL A 73 7.10 -0.20 3.05
CA VAL A 73 7.55 -1.34 2.21
C VAL A 73 8.97 -1.14 1.68
N MET A 74 9.35 0.10 1.34
CA MET A 74 10.67 0.40 0.78
C MET A 74 11.74 0.68 1.84
N SER A 75 11.37 0.88 3.10
CA SER A 75 12.32 1.15 4.19
C SER A 75 13.29 -0.01 4.41
N GLY A 76 12.84 -1.24 4.15
CA GLY A 76 13.61 -2.45 4.41
C GLY A 76 13.77 -2.76 5.89
N ASP A 77 13.15 -1.97 6.77
CA ASP A 77 13.33 -2.01 8.21
C ASP A 77 12.63 -3.23 8.82
N VAL A 78 13.42 -4.06 9.50
CA VAL A 78 12.99 -5.27 10.20
C VAL A 78 13.02 -5.10 11.72
N THR A 79 13.36 -3.91 12.25
CA THR A 79 13.48 -3.66 13.69
C THR A 79 12.19 -3.97 14.46
N LEU A 80 11.02 -3.89 13.82
CA LEU A 80 9.74 -4.33 14.39
C LEU A 80 9.70 -5.84 14.69
N ILE A 81 10.40 -6.66 13.91
CA ILE A 81 10.52 -8.12 14.12
C ILE A 81 11.44 -8.40 15.31
N ASP A 82 12.57 -7.69 15.40
CA ASP A 82 13.54 -7.87 16.48
C ASP A 82 12.95 -7.45 17.84
N ASN A 83 12.24 -6.32 17.88
CA ASN A 83 11.56 -5.83 19.10
C ASN A 83 10.42 -6.76 19.56
N TYR A 84 9.76 -7.48 18.64
CA TYR A 84 8.70 -8.43 19.01
C TYR A 84 9.26 -9.68 19.70
N ARG A 85 10.46 -10.14 19.33
CA ARG A 85 11.14 -11.24 20.04
C ARG A 85 11.56 -10.84 21.45
N GLU A 86 12.14 -9.64 21.60
CA GLU A 86 12.56 -9.14 22.92
C GLU A 86 11.39 -8.97 23.90
N LEU A 87 10.18 -8.68 23.42
CA LEU A 87 8.97 -8.56 24.26
C LEU A 87 8.35 -9.90 24.65
N ILE A 88 8.62 -10.98 23.92
CA ILE A 88 8.06 -12.32 24.17
C ILE A 88 9.01 -13.17 25.05
N ASP A 89 10.31 -12.94 24.94
CA ASP A 89 11.35 -13.65 25.70
C ASP A 89 11.61 -13.08 27.11
N TYR A 90 10.76 -12.17 27.61
CA TYR A 90 10.80 -11.58 28.96
C TYR A 90 9.62 -12.06 29.81
#